data_AF-A0A5S9MMV7-F1
#
_entry.id   AF-A0A5S9MMV7-F1
#
_cell.length_a   1.000
_cell.length_b   1.000
_cell.length_c   1.000
_cell.angle_alpha   90.00
_cell.angle_beta   90.00
_cell.angle_gamma   90.00
#
_symmetry.space_group_name_H-M   'P 1'
#
loop_
_entity.id
_entity.type
_entity.pdbx_description
1 polymer ?
#
loop_
_entity_poly.entity_id
_entity_poly.type
_entity_poly.pdbx_seq_one_letter_code
_entity_poly.pdbx_strand_id
1 'polypeptide(L)'
;MPQGWWHYEVALQDRTHLLAIFNASTPEVILGSDLLTLTPSHIMAHTYCMNETQWKQAIKPVKPSVFIGPFCHREEESQTHPVPPSHYVPYYQAPPNYTPYWS
;
A
#
# COMPACT_ATOMS: atom_id res chain seq x y z
N MET A 1 2.02 -6.27 -11.53
CA MET A 1 3.43 -6.42 -11.12
C MET A 1 3.86 -7.85 -11.36
N PRO A 2 5.04 -8.11 -11.97
CA PRO A 2 5.54 -9.47 -12.09
C PRO A 2 5.77 -10.12 -10.72
N GLN A 3 5.67 -11.44 -10.64
CA GLN A 3 5.84 -12.16 -9.38
C GLN A 3 7.24 -11.90 -8.77
N GLY A 4 7.29 -11.65 -7.46
CA GLY A 4 8.52 -11.45 -6.71
C GLY A 4 9.17 -10.07 -6.84
N TRP A 5 8.56 -9.14 -7.57
CA TRP A 5 9.10 -7.78 -7.70
C TRP A 5 8.81 -6.96 -6.45
N TRP A 6 9.83 -6.24 -5.96
CA TRP A 6 9.65 -5.23 -4.92
C TRP A 6 8.96 -3.99 -5.49
N HIS A 7 7.88 -3.53 -4.87
CA HIS A 7 7.19 -2.30 -5.26
C HIS A 7 6.58 -1.61 -4.04
N TYR A 8 6.23 -0.33 -4.20
CA TYR A 8 5.52 0.47 -3.21
C TYR A 8 4.49 1.33 -3.91
N GLU A 9 3.42 1.69 -3.19
CA GLU A 9 2.33 2.51 -3.70
C GLU A 9 2.02 3.61 -2.69
N VAL A 10 1.69 4.80 -3.18
CA VAL A 10 1.37 5.96 -2.35
C VAL A 10 0.10 6.61 -2.90
N ALA A 11 -0.92 6.72 -2.07
CA ALA A 11 -2.12 7.51 -2.41
C ALA A 11 -1.77 9.00 -2.38
N LEU A 12 -2.00 9.70 -3.49
CA LEU A 12 -1.77 11.17 -3.58
C LEU A 12 -3.03 11.98 -3.24
N GLN A 13 -4.16 11.31 -3.09
CA GLN A 13 -5.47 11.91 -2.80
C GLN A 13 -6.22 11.08 -1.77
N ASP A 14 -7.02 11.75 -0.96
CA ASP A 14 -7.88 11.11 0.02
C ASP A 14 -8.91 10.21 -0.65
N ARG A 15 -9.34 9.16 0.07
CA ARG A 15 -10.33 8.18 -0.40
C ARG A 15 -9.91 7.46 -1.68
N THR A 16 -8.61 7.33 -1.92
CA THR A 16 -8.09 6.45 -2.96
C THR A 16 -8.43 5.00 -2.63
N HIS A 17 -8.99 4.27 -3.60
CA HIS A 17 -9.25 2.84 -3.50
C HIS A 17 -8.25 2.06 -4.35
N LEU A 18 -7.66 1.00 -3.78
CA LEU A 18 -6.76 0.09 -4.48
C LEU A 18 -7.42 -1.28 -4.66
N LEU A 19 -7.43 -1.80 -5.89
CA LEU A 19 -7.86 -3.16 -6.22
C LEU A 19 -6.69 -3.91 -6.86
N ALA A 20 -6.24 -4.98 -6.20
CA ALA A 20 -5.24 -5.89 -6.74
C ALA A 20 -5.90 -7.22 -7.15
N ILE A 21 -5.60 -7.69 -8.35
CA ILE A 21 -6.06 -8.99 -8.89
C ILE A 21 -4.81 -9.83 -9.16
N PHE A 22 -4.81 -11.05 -8.63
CA PHE A 22 -3.67 -11.96 -8.73
C PHE A 22 -4.03 -13.16 -9.61
N ASN A 23 -3.07 -13.62 -10.42
CA ASN A 23 -3.18 -14.87 -11.15
C ASN A 23 -2.79 -16.07 -10.26
N ALA A 24 -3.42 -16.17 -9.08
CA ALA A 24 -3.22 -17.24 -8.10
C ALA A 24 -4.47 -17.34 -7.21
N SER A 25 -4.84 -18.56 -6.78
CA SER A 25 -5.99 -18.77 -5.90
C SER A 25 -5.78 -18.24 -4.48
N THR A 26 -4.52 -18.23 -4.03
CA THR A 26 -4.11 -17.67 -2.74
C THR A 26 -2.90 -16.76 -2.99
N PRO A 27 -3.03 -15.43 -2.92
CA PRO A 27 -1.88 -14.54 -3.08
C PRO A 27 -0.97 -14.64 -1.85
N GLU A 28 0.34 -14.74 -2.10
CA GLU A 28 1.37 -14.68 -1.07
C GLU A 28 2.04 -13.30 -1.11
N VAL A 29 2.34 -12.74 0.05
CA VAL A 29 2.99 -11.43 0.19
C VAL A 29 4.07 -11.50 1.25
N ILE A 30 5.21 -10.87 0.96
CA ILE A 30 6.24 -10.58 1.96
C ILE A 30 6.25 -9.06 2.13
N LEU A 31 5.87 -8.61 3.32
CA LEU A 31 5.79 -7.18 3.62
C LEU A 31 7.19 -6.63 3.92
N GLY A 32 7.45 -5.40 3.50
CA GLY A 32 8.72 -4.73 3.80
C GLY A 32 8.99 -4.62 5.29
N SER A 33 7.95 -4.39 6.08
CA SER A 33 8.06 -4.42 7.53
C SER A 33 8.61 -5.73 8.03
N ASP A 34 8.08 -6.85 7.52
CA ASP A 34 8.48 -8.19 7.96
C ASP A 34 9.90 -8.50 7.51
N LEU A 35 10.28 -8.10 6.29
CA LEU A 35 11.67 -8.18 5.84
C LEU A 35 12.60 -7.44 6.81
N LEU A 36 12.25 -6.24 7.24
CA LEU A 36 13.07 -5.44 8.15
C LEU A 36 13.09 -5.99 9.57
N THR A 37 11.96 -6.46 10.10
CA THR A 37 11.83 -6.87 11.51
C THR A 37 12.19 -8.33 11.76
N LEU A 38 11.98 -9.22 10.78
CA LEU A 38 12.24 -10.66 10.92
C LEU A 38 13.66 -11.05 10.47
N THR A 39 14.30 -10.23 9.63
CA THR A 39 15.71 -10.45 9.30
C THR A 39 16.57 -10.15 10.53
N PRO A 40 17.36 -11.11 11.06
CA PRO A 40 18.19 -10.84 12.22
C PRO A 40 19.17 -9.70 11.95
N SER A 41 19.28 -8.75 12.87
CA SER A 41 20.07 -7.52 12.64
C SER A 41 21.53 -7.78 12.28
N HIS A 42 22.15 -8.79 12.87
CA HIS A 42 23.54 -9.16 12.56
C HIS A 42 23.70 -9.66 11.11
N ILE A 43 22.65 -10.25 10.50
CA ILE A 43 22.68 -10.68 9.09
C ILE A 43 22.72 -9.46 8.18
N MET A 44 21.87 -8.45 8.43
CA MET A 44 21.91 -7.18 7.68
C MET A 44 23.26 -6.48 7.83
N ALA A 45 23.76 -6.40 9.07
CA ALA A 45 25.03 -5.79 9.39
C ALA A 45 26.21 -6.46 8.68
N HIS A 46 26.29 -7.79 8.76
CA HIS A 46 27.35 -8.57 8.11
C HIS A 46 27.26 -8.51 6.58
N THR A 47 26.06 -8.67 6.01
CA THR A 47 25.85 -8.73 4.56
C THR A 47 26.24 -7.43 3.86
N TYR A 48 25.98 -6.29 4.50
CA TYR A 48 26.17 -4.98 3.90
C TYR A 48 27.23 -4.12 4.60
N CYS A 49 28.08 -4.71 5.44
CA CYS A 49 29.11 -4.01 6.20
C CYS A 49 28.57 -2.81 7.02
N MET A 50 27.37 -2.92 7.57
CA MET A 50 26.72 -1.86 8.36
C MET A 50 27.03 -2.01 9.86
N ASN A 51 26.91 -0.92 10.61
CA ASN A 51 26.93 -0.98 12.06
C ASN A 51 25.60 -1.55 12.59
N GLU A 52 25.66 -2.70 13.28
CA GLU A 52 24.45 -3.39 13.76
C GLU A 52 23.61 -2.55 14.73
N THR A 53 24.26 -1.77 15.61
CA THR A 53 23.56 -0.91 16.57
C THR A 53 22.82 0.23 15.86
N GLN A 54 23.45 0.86 14.86
CA GLN A 54 22.79 1.87 14.05
C GLN A 54 21.63 1.29 13.25
N TRP A 55 21.78 0.09 12.68
CA TRP A 55 20.69 -0.61 11.99
C TRP A 55 19.50 -0.86 12.92
N LYS A 56 19.74 -1.46 14.10
CA LYS A 56 18.71 -1.69 15.13
C LYS A 56 17.96 -0.41 15.50
N GLN A 57 18.70 0.69 15.66
CA GLN A 57 18.11 1.98 15.99
C GLN A 57 17.26 2.54 14.84
N ALA A 58 17.73 2.41 13.59
CA ALA A 58 17.03 2.92 12.41
C ALA A 58 15.68 2.21 12.17
N ILE A 59 15.64 0.88 12.33
CA ILE A 59 14.42 0.10 12.08
C ILE A 59 13.49 0.00 13.30
N LYS A 60 13.91 0.50 14.47
CA LYS A 60 13.13 0.45 15.72
C LYS A 60 11.66 0.90 15.59
N PRO A 61 11.31 1.92 14.79
CA PRO A 61 9.91 2.34 14.64
C PRO A 61 9.05 1.40 13.78
N VAL A 62 9.67 0.48 13.02
CA VAL A 62 8.96 -0.43 12.10
C VAL A 62 8.20 -1.48 12.90
N LYS A 63 6.89 -1.56 12.71
CA LYS A 63 6.05 -2.63 13.26
C LYS A 63 5.96 -3.76 12.24
N PRO A 64 5.97 -5.04 12.65
CA PRO A 64 5.75 -6.14 11.71
C PRO A 64 4.33 -6.09 11.12
N SER A 65 4.14 -6.75 9.98
CA SER A 65 2.87 -6.97 9.30
C SER A 65 2.13 -5.68 8.89
N VAL A 66 2.88 -4.65 8.49
CA VAL A 66 2.34 -3.39 7.95
C VAL A 66 1.96 -3.58 6.48
N PHE A 67 0.66 -3.58 6.19
CA PHE A 67 0.15 -3.61 4.81
C PHE A 67 -0.10 -2.20 4.24
N ILE A 68 -0.72 -1.31 5.02
CA ILE A 68 -0.95 0.10 4.68
C ILE A 68 -0.45 0.95 5.84
N GLY A 69 0.31 2.00 5.54
CA GLY A 69 0.79 2.99 6.51
C GLY A 69 0.51 4.42 6.04
N PRO A 70 1.01 5.44 6.74
CA PRO A 70 1.85 5.36 7.95
C PRO A 70 1.04 5.11 9.24
N PHE A 71 1.65 4.44 10.23
CA PHE A 71 1.08 4.26 11.58
C PHE A 71 1.51 5.32 12.59
N CYS A 72 2.42 6.21 12.21
CA CYS A 72 2.67 7.38 13.02
C CYS A 72 1.49 8.33 12.85
N HIS A 73 0.93 8.81 13.96
CA HIS A 73 0.22 10.08 13.93
C HIS A 73 1.25 11.12 13.52
N ARG A 74 1.34 11.39 12.22
CA ARG A 74 1.72 12.73 11.81
C ARG A 74 0.58 13.57 12.37
N GLU A 75 0.90 14.57 13.18
CA GLU A 75 -0.08 15.63 13.42
C GLU A 75 -0.45 16.13 12.03
N GLU A 76 -1.60 15.67 11.54
CA GLU A 76 -2.19 16.20 10.34
C GLU A 76 -2.42 17.66 10.70
N GLU A 77 -1.63 18.56 10.10
CA GLU A 77 -2.10 19.93 9.93
C GLU A 77 -3.51 19.77 9.38
N SER A 78 -4.48 20.13 10.22
CA SER A 78 -5.90 20.06 9.92
C SER A 78 -6.17 21.00 8.75
N GLN A 79 -5.88 20.53 7.53
CA GLN A 79 -6.35 21.14 6.31
C GLN A 79 -7.85 20.87 6.31
N THR A 80 -8.56 21.84 6.88
CA THR A 80 -10.01 21.99 6.77
C THR A 80 -10.33 22.15 5.29
N HIS A 81 -10.40 21.03 4.56
CA HIS A 81 -10.90 21.02 3.19
C HIS A 81 -12.40 21.34 3.27
N PRO A 82 -12.86 22.48 2.71
CA PRO A 82 -14.28 22.76 2.62
C PRO A 82 -14.90 21.66 1.76
N VAL A 83 -15.87 20.93 2.32
CA VAL A 83 -16.66 19.97 1.55
C VAL A 83 -17.38 20.73 0.44
N PRO A 84 -17.07 20.50 -0.86
CA PRO A 84 -17.83 21.12 -1.92
C PRO A 84 -19.27 20.58 -1.89
N PRO A 85 -20.30 21.41 -2.12
CA PRO A 85 -21.68 20.94 -2.11
C PRO A 85 -21.86 19.84 -3.16
N SER A 86 -22.50 18.75 -2.71
CA SER A 86 -22.94 17.62 -3.53
C SER A 86 -23.74 18.12 -4.73
N HIS A 87 -23.15 18.04 -5.93
CA HIS A 87 -23.91 18.17 -7.17
C HIS A 87 -24.49 16.80 -7.52
N TYR A 88 -25.80 16.67 -7.37
CA TYR A 88 -26.57 15.49 -7.76
C TYR A 88 -26.46 15.31 -9.27
N VAL A 89 -25.79 14.25 -9.73
CA VAL A 89 -25.71 13.91 -11.16
C VAL A 89 -26.91 13.00 -11.48
N PRO A 90 -27.81 13.36 -12.42
CA PRO A 90 -28.91 12.49 -12.80
C PRO A 90 -28.34 11.27 -13.54
N TYR A 91 -28.79 10.08 -13.16
CA TYR A 91 -28.47 8.85 -13.85
C TYR A 91 -29.02 8.90 -15.29
N TYR A 92 -28.15 8.75 -16.28
CA TYR A 92 -28.57 8.50 -17.66
C TYR A 92 -28.97 7.03 -17.79
N GLN A 93 -30.23 6.78 -18.16
CA GLN A 93 -30.71 5.45 -18.52
C GLN A 93 -30.02 5.02 -19.83
N ALA A 94 -29.33 3.88 -19.82
CA ALA A 94 -28.82 3.28 -21.05
C ALA A 94 -30.00 2.74 -21.90
N PRO A 95 -30.00 2.93 -23.23
CA PRO A 95 -31.05 2.39 -24.10
C PRO A 95 -31.00 0.85 -24.19
N PRO A 96 -32.14 0.16 -24.43
CA PRO A 96 -32.32 -1.24 -24.01
C PRO A 96 -31.64 -2.33 -24.86
N ASN A 97 -30.88 -2.01 -25.91
CA ASN A 97 -30.47 -3.03 -26.88
C ASN A 97 -28.97 -2.95 -27.21
N TYR A 98 -28.15 -3.59 -26.38
CA TYR A 98 -26.83 -4.07 -26.77
C TYR A 98 -26.64 -5.49 -26.24
N THR A 99 -26.82 -6.48 -27.11
CA THR A 99 -26.39 -7.87 -26.89
C THR A 99 -25.06 -8.07 -27.60
N PRO A 100 -23.96 -8.36 -26.89
CA PRO A 100 -22.73 -8.73 -27.57
C PRO A 100 -22.76 -10.24 -27.89
N TYR A 101 -22.61 -10.57 -29.16
CA TYR A 101 -22.30 -11.92 -29.61
C TYR A 101 -20.79 -12.16 -29.43
N TRP A 102 -20.44 -13.20 -28.68
CA TRP A 102 -19.09 -13.76 -28.68
C TRP A 102 -19.12 -15.01 -29.57
N SER A 103 -18.22 -15.05 -30.55
CA SER A 103 -17.86 -16.25 -31.32
C SER A 103 -16.49 -16.73 -30.90
#